data_AF-A0A967UHX1-F1
#
_entry.id   AF-A0A967UHX1-F1
#
_cell.length_a   1.000
_cell.length_b   1.000
_cell.length_c   1.000
_cell.angle_alpha   90.00
_cell.angle_beta   90.00
_cell.angle_gamma   90.00
#
_symmetry.space_group_name_H-M   'P 1'
#
loop_
_entity.id
_entity.type
_entity.pdbx_description
1 polymer ?
#
loop_
_entity_poly.entity_id
_entity_poly.type
_entity_poly.pdbx_seq_one_letter_code
_entity_poly.pdbx_strand_id
1 'polypeptide(L)' 'LLGAMHRYQSTEFLIRAEVLSPAEILISATSGNAALLQAEGQLGVVAPGALADLIVVDGDPLSDLGL' A
#
# COMPACT_ATOMS: atom_id res chain seq x y z
N LEU A 1 6.34 -16.42 7.41
CA LEU A 1 6.11 -17.70 6.69
C LEU A 1 6.11 -17.57 5.16
N LEU A 2 6.57 -16.46 4.56
CA LEU A 2 6.80 -16.30 3.11
C LEU A 2 8.03 -15.41 2.82
N GLY A 3 9.10 -15.56 3.61
CA GLY A 3 10.24 -14.63 3.57
C GLY A 3 10.92 -14.52 2.20
N ALA A 4 11.05 -15.64 1.47
CA ALA A 4 11.63 -15.64 0.12
C ALA A 4 10.77 -14.88 -0.92
N MET A 5 9.45 -14.79 -0.68
CA MET A 5 8.52 -14.09 -1.58
C MET A 5 8.46 -12.58 -1.30
N HIS A 6 9.04 -12.10 -0.20
CA HIS A 6 8.97 -10.69 0.18
C HIS A 6 9.56 -9.76 -0.89
N ARG A 7 10.55 -10.25 -1.65
CA ARG A 7 11.14 -9.51 -2.80
C ARG A 7 10.16 -9.27 -3.96
N TYR A 8 9.03 -9.99 -3.99
CA TYR A 8 8.00 -9.87 -5.02
C TYR A 8 6.72 -9.20 -4.48
N GLN A 9 6.74 -8.68 -3.24
CA GLN A 9 5.54 -8.11 -2.62
C GLN A 9 4.99 -6.94 -3.44
N SER A 10 5.85 -6.09 -3.99
CA SER A 10 5.43 -5.02 -4.90
C SER A 10 4.88 -5.53 -6.24
N THR A 11 5.32 -6.68 -6.74
CA THR A 11 4.79 -7.29 -7.98
C THR A 11 3.30 -7.63 -7.87
N GLU A 12 2.80 -7.89 -6.65
CA GLU A 12 1.38 -8.16 -6.41
C GLU A 12 0.48 -6.99 -6.84
N PHE A 13 0.96 -5.75 -6.78
CA PHE A 13 0.20 -4.56 -7.19
C PHE A 13 -0.18 -4.64 -8.66
N LEU A 14 0.76 -5.07 -9.51
CA LEU A 14 0.53 -5.24 -10.95
C LEU A 14 -0.44 -6.39 -11.25
N ILE A 15 -0.36 -7.49 -10.50
CA ILE A 15 -1.28 -8.62 -10.66
C ILE A 15 -2.71 -8.20 -10.26
N ARG A 16 -2.87 -7.45 -9.16
CA ARG A 16 -4.18 -6.96 -8.71
C ARG A 16 -4.78 -5.92 -9.68
N ALA A 17 -3.94 -5.15 -10.37
CA ALA A 17 -4.36 -4.14 -11.35
C ALA A 17 -5.09 -4.72 -12.56
N GLU A 18 -5.01 -6.05 -12.78
CA GLU A 18 -5.81 -6.72 -13.81
C GLU A 18 -7.32 -6.68 -13.52
N VAL A 19 -7.72 -6.42 -12.26
CA VAL A 19 -9.13 -6.47 -11.82
C VAL A 19 -9.54 -5.27 -10.99
N LEU A 20 -8.64 -4.68 -10.20
CA LEU A 20 -8.92 -3.58 -9.28
C LEU A 20 -8.32 -2.27 -9.77
N SER A 21 -8.94 -1.15 -9.40
CA SER A 21 -8.37 0.17 -9.65
C SER A 21 -7.12 0.42 -8.80
N PRO A 22 -6.19 1.29 -9.23
CA PRO A 22 -5.03 1.68 -8.44
C PRO A 22 -5.39 2.18 -7.03
N ALA A 23 -6.48 2.95 -6.90
CA ALA A 23 -6.95 3.45 -5.61
C ALA A 23 -7.35 2.31 -4.66
N GLU A 24 -8.11 1.32 -5.14
CA GLU A 24 -8.51 0.16 -4.32
C GLU A 24 -7.29 -0.65 -3.85
N ILE A 25 -6.30 -0.81 -4.73
CA ILE A 25 -5.05 -1.52 -4.42
C ILE A 25 -4.24 -0.76 -3.36
N LEU A 26 -4.04 0.55 -3.53
CA LEU A 26 -3.33 1.37 -2.55
C LEU A 26 -4.06 1.40 -1.20
N ILE A 27 -5.38 1.48 -1.17
CA ILE A 27 -6.18 1.37 0.05
C ILE A 27 -5.94 0.02 0.73
N SER A 28 -5.92 -1.07 -0.03
CA SER A 28 -5.69 -2.42 0.53
C SER A 28 -4.32 -2.55 1.19
N ALA A 29 -3.31 -1.81 0.72
CA ALA A 29 -1.96 -1.79 1.26
C ALA A 29 -1.73 -0.73 2.35
N THR A 30 -2.68 0.20 2.56
CA THR A 30 -2.54 1.33 3.49
C THR A 30 -3.66 1.31 4.53
N SER A 31 -4.66 2.18 4.40
CA SER A 31 -5.74 2.36 5.38
C SER A 31 -6.57 1.09 5.59
N GLY A 32 -6.75 0.27 4.55
CA GLY A 32 -7.40 -1.04 4.66
C GLY A 32 -6.60 -2.00 5.55
N ASN A 33 -5.28 -2.08 5.36
CA ASN A 33 -4.43 -2.93 6.20
C ASN A 33 -4.32 -2.39 7.63
N ALA A 34 -4.29 -1.07 7.81
CA ALA A 34 -4.33 -0.45 9.13
C ALA A 34 -5.60 -0.87 9.90
N ALA A 35 -6.75 -0.93 9.24
CA ALA A 35 -7.99 -1.42 9.85
C ALA A 35 -7.94 -2.90 10.21
N LEU A 36 -7.41 -3.75 9.34
CA LEU A 36 -7.22 -5.19 9.63
C LEU A 36 -6.31 -5.43 10.83
N LEU A 37 -5.33 -4.55 11.04
CA LEU A 37 -4.37 -4.60 12.15
C LEU A 37 -4.84 -3.86 13.40
N GLN A 38 -6.05 -3.28 13.41
CA GLN A 38 -6.57 -2.44 14.51
C GLN A 38 -5.63 -1.26 14.85
N ALA A 39 -5.03 -0.68 13.82
CA ALA A 39 -4.04 0.39 13.89
C ALA A 39 -4.49 1.65 13.12
N GLU A 40 -5.80 1.84 12.96
CA GLU A 40 -6.37 3.03 12.32
C GLU A 40 -5.90 4.31 13.03
N GLY A 41 -5.61 5.35 12.25
CA GLY A 41 -5.07 6.62 12.77
C GLY A 41 -3.58 6.57 13.13
N GLN A 42 -2.96 5.39 13.20
CA GLN A 42 -1.53 5.22 13.46
C GLN A 42 -0.76 4.80 12.20
N LEU A 43 -1.30 3.88 11.40
CA LEU A 43 -0.70 3.38 10.16
C LEU A 43 -1.58 3.67 8.94
N GLY A 44 -0.98 3.64 7.74
CA GLY A 44 -1.70 3.75 6.48
C GLY A 44 -2.40 5.10 6.25
N VAL A 45 -1.99 6.15 6.97
CA VAL A 45 -2.56 7.50 6.89
C VAL A 45 -1.48 8.56 7.14
N VAL A 46 -1.54 9.66 6.39
CA VAL A 46 -0.73 10.86 6.66
C VAL A 46 -1.57 11.83 7.47
N ALA A 47 -1.39 11.82 8.79
CA ALA A 47 -2.12 12.68 9.71
C ALA A 47 -1.29 13.01 10.96
N PRO A 48 -1.55 14.13 11.65
CA PRO A 48 -0.91 14.43 12.93
C PRO A 48 -1.12 13.30 13.95
N GLY A 49 -0.05 12.88 14.61
CA GLY A 49 -0.07 11.80 15.60
C GLY A 49 0.03 10.38 15.04
N ALA A 50 -0.03 10.21 13.71
CA ALA A 50 0.26 8.94 13.07
C ALA A 50 1.77 8.62 13.13
N LEU A 51 2.13 7.36 12.93
CA LEU A 51 3.52 6.95 12.79
C LEU A 51 4.11 7.52 11.50
N ALA A 52 5.38 7.94 11.56
CA ALA A 52 6.11 8.48 10.42
C ALA A 52 6.60 7.37 9.46
N ASP A 53 5.70 6.47 9.06
CA ASP A 53 5.94 5.42 8.07
C ASP A 53 5.59 5.96 6.68
N LEU A 54 6.61 6.44 5.98
CA LEU A 54 6.46 7.19 4.74
C LEU A 54 7.39 6.62 3.66
N ILE A 55 6.88 6.61 2.43
CA ILE A 55 7.65 6.34 1.23
C ILE A 55 7.53 7.52 0.27
N VAL A 56 8.60 7.79 -0.48
CA VAL A 56 8.59 8.75 -1.57
C VAL A 56 8.62 7.97 -2.88
N VAL A 57 7.72 8.31 -3.80
CA VAL A 57 7.59 7.67 -5.12
C VAL A 57 7.83 8.74 -6.18
N ASP A 58 8.60 8.41 -7.22
CA ASP A 58 8.86 9.29 -8.36
C ASP A 58 7.75 9.11 -9.41
N GLY A 59 6.65 9.84 -9.23
CA GLY A 59 5.47 9.77 -10.10
C GLY A 59 4.16 9.68 -9.30
N ASP A 60 3.07 9.38 -10.01
CA ASP A 60 1.75 9.24 -9.42
C ASP A 60 1.27 7.78 -9.45
N PRO A 61 1.25 7.06 -8.31
CA PRO A 61 0.84 5.66 -8.25
C PRO A 61 -0.67 5.45 -8.50
N LEU A 62 -1.48 6.51 -8.52
CA LEU A 62 -2.87 6.41 -8.97
C LEU A 62 -2.99 6.34 -10.49
N SER A 63 -1.97 6.84 -11.20
CA SER A 63 -1.92 6.86 -12.67
C SER A 63 -1.13 5.68 -13.23
N ASP A 64 -0.07 5.25 -12.55
CA ASP A 64 0.77 4.11 -12.95
C ASP A 64 1.30 3.35 -11.71
N LEU A 65 0.98 2.06 -11.58
CA LEU A 65 1.47 1.22 -10.47
C LEU A 65 2.84 0.58 -10.74
N GLY A 66 3.37 0.69 -11.96
CA GLY A 66 4.64 0.08 -12.37
C GLY A 66 5.87 0.96 -12.23
N LEU A 67 5.71 2.16 -11.67
CA LEU A 67 6.75 3.17 -11.44
C LEU A 67 7.93 2.64 -10.59
#